data_AF-A0AAX3BDW0-F1
#
_entry.id   AF-A0AAX3BDW0-F1
#
_cell.length_a   1.000
_cell.length_b   1.000
_cell.length_c   1.000
_cell.angle_alpha   90.00
_cell.angle_beta   90.00
_cell.angle_gamma   90.00
#
_symmetry.space_group_name_H-M   'P 1'
#
loop_
_entity.id
_entity.type
_entity.pdbx_description
1 polymer ?
#
loop_
_entity_poly.entity_id
_entity_poly.type
_entity_poly.pdbx_seq_one_letter_code
_entity_poly.pdbx_strand_id
1 'polypeptide(L)'
;MCGKRLKPILNEVLDNLLANGHLHGSPQAIENLRHISASSIDRLLKHERKKLEIKGRKGTKPGTLLKQQIAIRTWAEWDENCSGFMEIDLVAHEGGNSQGDFAQTLNMVDVWSGWTELVAIKNKA
;
A
#
# COMPACT_ATOMS: atom_id res chain seq x y z
N MET A 1 0.56 -7.88 5.08
CA MET A 1 0.88 -8.19 6.50
C MET A 1 1.87 -9.35 6.61
N CYS A 2 3.14 -9.13 6.98
CA CYS A 2 4.18 -10.18 7.09
C CYS A 2 4.05 -11.05 8.37
N GLY A 3 4.67 -12.24 8.37
CA GLY A 3 4.59 -13.20 9.47
C GLY A 3 5.16 -12.66 10.79
N LYS A 4 6.16 -11.77 10.73
CA LYS A 4 6.69 -11.08 11.92
C LYS A 4 5.67 -10.17 12.61
N ARG A 5 4.73 -9.59 11.85
CA ARG A 5 3.65 -8.76 12.40
C ARG A 5 2.42 -9.58 12.80
N LEU A 6 2.16 -10.69 12.10
CA LEU A 6 1.04 -11.56 12.42
C LEU A 6 1.31 -12.42 13.65
N LYS A 7 2.54 -12.92 13.85
CA LYS A 7 2.86 -13.84 14.95
C LYS A 7 2.51 -13.30 16.35
N PRO A 8 2.80 -12.02 16.71
CA PRO A 8 2.46 -11.49 18.03
C PRO A 8 0.96 -11.47 18.33
N ILE A 9 0.13 -11.24 17.31
CA ILE A 9 -1.34 -11.12 17.45
C ILE A 9 -2.07 -12.42 17.11
N LEU A 10 -1.36 -13.44 16.62
CA LEU A 10 -1.97 -14.63 16.04
C LEU A 10 -2.85 -15.38 17.04
N ASN A 11 -2.43 -15.48 18.30
CA ASN A 11 -3.20 -16.19 19.31
C ASN A 11 -4.51 -15.46 19.64
N GLU A 12 -4.46 -14.14 19.81
CA GLU A 12 -5.66 -13.32 20.06
C GLU A 12 -6.67 -13.43 18.91
N VAL A 13 -6.17 -13.33 17.67
CA VAL A 13 -6.99 -13.49 16.47
C VAL A 13 -7.58 -14.89 16.39
N LEU A 14 -6.78 -15.92 16.68
CA LEU A 14 -7.22 -17.32 16.64
C LEU A 14 -8.33 -17.58 17.67
N ASP A 15 -8.16 -17.09 18.90
CA ASP A 15 -9.14 -17.23 19.96
C ASP A 15 -10.47 -16.54 19.59
N ASN A 16 -10.39 -15.32 19.04
CA ASN A 16 -11.56 -14.59 18.58
C ASN A 16 -12.30 -15.32 17.44
N LEU A 17 -11.56 -15.81 16.45
CA LEU A 17 -12.16 -16.50 15.29
C LEU A 17 -12.81 -17.83 15.67
N LEU A 18 -12.21 -18.57 16.62
CA LEU A 18 -12.77 -19.82 17.13
C LEU A 18 -14.02 -19.57 17.98
N ALA A 19 -13.96 -18.59 18.90
CA ALA A 19 -15.08 -18.26 19.78
C ALA A 19 -16.34 -17.80 19.02
N ASN A 20 -16.15 -17.10 17.91
CA ASN A 20 -17.25 -16.61 17.07
C ASN A 20 -17.64 -17.58 15.93
N GLY A 21 -17.03 -18.77 15.85
CA GLY A 21 -17.33 -19.76 14.81
C GLY A 21 -16.93 -19.34 13.40
N HIS A 22 -16.05 -18.35 13.25
CA HIS A 22 -15.52 -17.90 11.95
C HIS A 22 -14.40 -18.81 11.43
N LEU A 23 -13.80 -19.63 12.31
CA LEU A 23 -12.78 -20.60 11.95
C LEU A 23 -13.14 -21.98 12.52
N HIS A 24 -13.03 -23.00 11.67
CA HIS A 24 -13.18 -24.40 12.06
C HIS A 24 -11.89 -25.14 11.70
N GLY A 25 -11.38 -25.94 12.64
CA GLY A 25 -10.16 -26.69 12.44
C GLY A 25 -10.08 -27.87 13.40
N SER A 26 -9.26 -28.87 13.06
CA SER A 26 -8.95 -29.93 14.00
C SER A 26 -8.18 -29.36 15.20
N PRO A 27 -8.32 -29.95 16.40
CA PRO A 27 -7.55 -29.53 17.57
C PRO A 27 -6.04 -29.47 17.29
N GLN A 28 -5.53 -30.44 16.53
CA GLN A 28 -4.13 -30.48 16.12
C GLN A 28 -3.72 -29.30 15.24
N ALA A 29 -4.58 -28.87 14.30
CA ALA A 29 -4.29 -27.74 13.44
C ALA A 29 -4.26 -26.43 14.23
N ILE A 30 -5.19 -26.25 15.16
CA ILE A 30 -5.25 -25.08 16.06
C ILE A 30 -3.97 -25.01 16.90
N GLU A 31 -3.55 -26.14 17.48
CA GLU A 31 -2.33 -26.21 18.29
C GLU A 31 -1.08 -25.89 17.46
N ASN A 32 -0.99 -26.44 16.24
CA ASN A 32 0.10 -26.12 15.32
C ASN A 32 0.14 -24.62 14.99
N LEU A 33 -1.01 -23.95 14.84
CA LEU A 33 -1.11 -22.51 14.60
C LEU A 33 -0.64 -21.68 15.81
N ARG A 34 -0.88 -22.14 17.04
CA ARG A 34 -0.37 -21.46 18.25
C ARG A 34 1.16 -21.45 18.30
N HIS A 35 1.79 -22.55 17.88
CA HIS A 35 3.24 -22.72 17.93
C HIS A 35 4.00 -22.35 16.66
N ILE A 36 3.31 -22.06 15.55
CA ILE A 36 3.95 -21.78 14.26
C ILE A 36 4.95 -20.60 14.34
N SER A 37 6.11 -20.74 13.69
CA SER A 37 7.09 -19.64 13.61
C SER A 37 6.70 -18.57 12.60
N ALA A 38 7.16 -17.32 12.79
CA ALA A 38 6.93 -16.24 11.84
C ALA A 38 7.41 -16.58 10.40
N SER A 39 8.53 -17.28 10.27
CA SER A 39 9.06 -17.73 8.98
C SER A 39 8.17 -18.78 8.31
N SER A 40 7.55 -19.68 9.09
CA SER A 40 6.62 -20.67 8.58
C SER A 40 5.31 -20.04 8.14
N ILE A 41 4.81 -19.04 8.88
CA ILE A 41 3.65 -18.22 8.45
C ILE A 41 3.93 -17.61 7.07
N ASP A 42 5.09 -16.97 6.89
CA ASP A 42 5.44 -16.35 5.61
C ASP A 42 5.58 -17.37 4.47
N ARG A 43 6.12 -18.55 4.74
CA ARG A 43 6.21 -19.64 3.75
C ARG A 43 4.83 -20.14 3.33
N LEU A 44 3.91 -20.38 4.27
CA LEU A 44 2.56 -20.85 3.99
C LEU A 44 1.73 -19.81 3.22
N LEU A 45 1.85 -18.52 3.59
CA LEU A 45 1.09 -17.45 2.95
C LEU A 45 1.69 -16.99 1.62
N LYS A 46 2.86 -17.49 1.20
CA LYS A 46 3.58 -17.02 0.00
C LYS A 46 2.70 -17.05 -1.25
N HIS A 47 1.95 -18.12 -1.46
CA HIS A 47 1.09 -18.26 -2.65
C HIS A 47 -0.07 -17.27 -2.63
N GLU A 48 -0.75 -17.11 -1.50
CA GLU A 48 -1.86 -16.16 -1.36
C GLU A 48 -1.41 -14.71 -1.49
N ARG A 49 -0.23 -14.38 -0.94
CA ARG A 49 0.40 -13.07 -1.15
C ARG A 49 0.65 -12.77 -2.62
N LYS A 50 1.09 -13.76 -3.40
CA LYS A 50 1.35 -13.61 -4.83
C LYS A 50 0.07 -13.29 -5.62
N LYS A 51 -1.08 -13.81 -5.20
CA LYS A 51 -2.38 -13.47 -5.81
C LYS A 51 -2.78 -12.01 -5.56
N LEU A 52 -2.43 -11.49 -4.38
CA LEU A 52 -2.71 -10.12 -3.95
C LEU A 52 -1.64 -9.12 -4.41
N GLU A 53 -0.59 -9.59 -5.09
CA GLU A 53 0.48 -8.74 -5.57
C GLU A 53 -0.06 -7.85 -6.69
N ILE A 54 -0.23 -6.57 -6.38
CA ILE A 54 -0.53 -5.55 -7.38
C ILE A 54 0.66 -5.52 -8.33
N LYS A 55 0.45 -6.00 -9.56
CA LYS A 55 1.47 -5.97 -10.60
C LYS A 55 1.74 -4.50 -10.93
N GLY A 56 2.82 -3.95 -10.38
CA GLY A 56 3.28 -2.61 -10.68
C GLY A 56 3.67 -2.51 -12.15
N ARG A 57 2.73 -2.18 -13.02
CA ARG A 57 3.04 -1.70 -14.37
C ARG A 57 3.36 -0.23 -14.22
N LYS A 58 4.65 0.11 -14.38
CA LYS A 58 5.10 1.50 -14.31
C LYS A 58 4.51 2.26 -15.50
N GLY A 59 3.55 3.15 -15.25
CA GLY A 59 3.01 4.06 -16.27
C GLY A 59 3.96 5.20 -16.62
N THR A 60 4.92 5.50 -15.75
CA THR A 60 5.93 6.53 -15.98
C THR A 60 7.22 5.92 -16.51
N LYS A 61 7.58 6.26 -17.76
CA LYS A 61 8.95 6.10 -18.23
C LYS A 61 9.75 7.27 -17.65
N PRO A 62 10.82 7.03 -16.86
CA PRO A 62 11.62 8.11 -16.36
C PRO A 62 12.27 8.86 -17.53
N GLY A 63 11.81 10.06 -17.82
CA GLY A 63 12.49 10.98 -18.73
C GLY A 63 13.79 11.46 -18.10
N THR A 64 14.86 11.53 -18.89
CA THR A 64 16.19 11.97 -18.43
C THR A 64 16.29 13.49 -18.27
N LEU A 65 15.47 14.25 -18.99
CA LEU A 65 15.63 15.70 -19.16
C LEU A 65 15.30 16.54 -17.92
N LEU A 66 14.18 16.28 -17.24
CA LEU A 66 13.71 17.13 -16.12
C LEU A 66 14.34 16.78 -14.77
N LYS A 67 14.77 15.54 -14.56
CA LYS A 67 15.31 15.09 -13.26
C LYS A 67 16.59 15.82 -12.84
N GLN A 68 17.41 16.26 -13.79
CA GLN A 68 18.66 16.97 -13.50
C GLN A 68 18.44 18.47 -13.23
N GLN A 69 17.28 19.02 -13.61
CA GLN A 69 16.95 20.43 -13.48
C GLN A 69 16.12 20.74 -12.23
N ILE A 70 15.50 19.72 -11.64
CA ILE A 70 14.69 19.85 -10.42
C ILE A 70 15.55 19.37 -9.26
N ALA A 71 15.94 20.30 -8.37
CA ALA A 71 16.64 19.94 -7.15
C ALA A 71 15.74 19.03 -6.29
N ILE A 72 16.25 17.86 -5.91
CA ILE A 72 15.60 17.00 -4.92
C ILE A 72 15.82 17.67 -3.57
N ARG A 73 14.82 18.41 -3.09
CA ARG A 73 14.84 18.98 -1.75
C ARG A 73 14.37 17.93 -0.75
N THR A 74 15.13 17.73 0.30
CA THR A 74 14.73 16.93 1.45
C THR A 74 13.97 17.79 2.45
N TRP A 75 13.33 17.16 3.45
CA TRP A 75 12.57 17.89 4.48
C TRP A 75 13.41 18.98 5.18
N ALA A 76 14.72 18.77 5.31
CA ALA A 76 15.64 19.70 5.98
C ALA A 76 16.03 20.91 5.12
N GLU A 77 15.81 20.83 3.81
CA GLU A 77 16.10 21.90 2.84
C GLU A 77 14.83 22.69 2.48
N TRP A 78 13.71 22.39 3.14
CA TRP A 78 12.45 23.08 2.96
C TRP A 78 12.38 24.31 3.89
N ASP A 79 12.65 25.48 3.35
CA ASP A 79 12.61 26.76 4.06
C ASP A 79 11.30 27.56 3.82
N GLU A 80 10.45 27.06 2.91
CA GLU A 80 9.17 27.66 2.55
C GLU A 80 8.15 27.43 3.67
N ASN A 81 8.18 28.36 4.64
CA ASN A 81 7.31 28.37 5.82
C ASN A 81 5.98 29.11 5.59
N CYS A 82 5.45 29.05 4.37
CA CYS A 82 4.17 29.67 4.02
C CYS A 82 3.37 28.79 3.06
N SER A 83 2.05 28.86 3.19
CA SER A 83 1.12 28.28 2.22
C SER A 83 1.29 28.91 0.83
N GLY A 84 1.06 28.13 -0.21
CA GLY A 84 1.12 28.53 -1.62
C GLY A 84 1.98 27.64 -2.50
N PHE A 85 2.70 26.67 -1.92
CA PHE A 85 3.49 25.70 -2.68
C PHE A 85 2.77 24.36 -2.74
N MET A 86 2.30 24.02 -3.93
CA MET A 86 1.51 22.81 -4.17
C MET A 86 2.32 21.70 -4.83
N GLU A 87 2.29 20.50 -4.25
CA GLU A 87 2.66 19.27 -4.94
C GLU A 87 1.43 18.65 -5.60
N ILE A 88 1.59 18.21 -6.85
CA ILE A 88 0.50 17.62 -7.63
C ILE A 88 0.94 16.26 -8.16
N ASP A 89 0.14 15.24 -7.92
CA ASP A 89 0.33 13.91 -8.50
C ASP A 89 -1.00 13.28 -8.97
N LEU A 90 -0.87 12.10 -9.60
CA LEU A 90 -2.00 11.31 -10.08
C LEU A 90 -1.90 9.88 -9.57
N VAL A 91 -3.00 9.39 -9.00
CA VAL A 91 -3.18 7.98 -8.62
C VAL A 91 -4.14 7.31 -9.59
N ALA A 92 -3.65 6.30 -10.32
CA ALA A 92 -4.46 5.51 -11.23
C ALA A 92 -5.17 4.35 -10.52
N HIS A 93 -6.50 4.29 -10.64
CA HIS A 93 -7.34 3.22 -10.06
C HIS A 93 -7.58 2.08 -11.06
N GLU A 94 -6.53 1.67 -11.77
CA GLU A 94 -6.61 0.68 -12.86
C GLU A 94 -6.39 -0.77 -12.40
N GLY A 95 -6.11 -0.99 -11.10
CA GLY A 95 -5.87 -2.33 -10.56
C GLY A 95 -4.69 -3.10 -11.20
N GLY A 96 -3.80 -2.40 -11.90
CA GLY A 96 -2.68 -2.97 -12.66
C GLY A 96 -3.00 -3.31 -14.12
N ASN A 97 -4.17 -2.94 -14.64
CA ASN A 97 -4.50 -3.02 -16.06
C ASN A 97 -4.87 -1.66 -16.64
N SER A 98 -3.90 -1.00 -17.27
CA SER A 98 -4.07 0.32 -17.91
C SER A 98 -4.88 0.34 -19.22
N GLN A 99 -5.63 -0.72 -19.52
CA GLN A 99 -6.46 -0.78 -20.73
C GLN A 99 -7.89 -0.34 -20.41
N GLY A 100 -8.42 0.58 -21.22
CA GLY A 100 -9.80 1.08 -21.11
C GLY A 100 -9.96 2.26 -20.15
N ASP A 101 -11.22 2.55 -19.81
CA ASP A 101 -11.60 3.66 -18.94
C ASP A 101 -11.48 3.30 -17.46
N PHE A 102 -10.71 4.11 -16.73
CA PHE A 102 -10.53 4.01 -15.28
C PHE A 102 -10.46 5.41 -14.66
N ALA A 103 -10.81 5.51 -13.38
CA ALA A 103 -10.68 6.76 -12.65
C ALA A 103 -9.20 7.04 -12.32
N GLN A 104 -8.82 8.31 -12.34
CA GLN A 104 -7.60 8.80 -11.70
C GLN A 104 -8.00 9.80 -10.62
N THR A 105 -7.28 9.82 -9.51
CA THR A 105 -7.39 10.91 -8.54
C THR A 105 -6.24 11.87 -8.78
N LEU A 106 -6.55 13.14 -9.06
CA LEU A 106 -5.63 14.26 -8.97
C LEU A 106 -5.52 14.63 -7.50
N ASN A 107 -4.33 14.46 -6.93
CA ASN A 107 -4.04 14.92 -5.58
C ASN A 107 -3.24 16.21 -5.68
N MET A 108 -3.67 17.21 -4.94
CA MET A 108 -2.99 18.49 -4.84
C MET A 108 -2.81 18.83 -3.36
N VAL A 109 -1.56 18.98 -2.92
CA VAL A 109 -1.20 19.15 -1.51
C VAL A 109 -0.38 20.43 -1.34
N ASP A 110 -0.83 21.34 -0.48
CA ASP A 110 0.00 22.43 -0.01
C ASP A 110 1.02 21.89 0.98
N VAL A 111 2.31 21.95 0.65
CA VAL A 111 3.37 21.27 1.40
C VAL A 111 3.50 21.81 2.83
N TRP A 112 3.28 23.12 3.02
CA TRP A 112 3.43 23.76 4.31
C TRP A 112 2.25 23.50 5.24
N SER A 113 1.03 23.74 4.79
CA SER A 113 -0.19 23.58 5.61
C SER A 113 -0.69 22.14 5.69
N GLY A 114 -0.26 21.28 4.76
CA GLY A 114 -0.79 19.92 4.59
C GLY A 114 -2.21 19.89 4.03
N TRP A 115 -2.78 21.04 3.66
CA TRP A 115 -4.10 21.09 3.05
C TRP A 115 -4.09 20.34 1.72
N THR A 116 -5.07 19.45 1.55
CA THR A 116 -5.11 18.49 0.45
C THR A 116 -6.46 18.57 -0.24
N GLU A 117 -6.42 18.71 -1.57
CA GLU A 117 -7.59 18.60 -2.44
C GLU A 117 -7.47 17.37 -3.34
N LEU A 118 -8.59 16.65 -3.47
CA LEU A 118 -8.66 15.40 -4.20
C LEU A 118 -9.79 15.50 -5.23
N VAL A 119 -9.45 15.33 -6.51
CA VAL A 119 -10.43 15.37 -7.59
C VAL A 119 -10.38 14.08 -8.39
N ALA A 120 -11.52 13.42 -8.55
CA ALA A 120 -11.66 12.30 -9.47
C ALA A 120 -11.73 12.83 -10.91
N ILE A 121 -10.82 12.38 -11.76
CA ILE A 121 -10.75 12.72 -13.18
C ILE A 121 -10.81 11.44 -14.03
N LYS A 122 -11.24 11.59 -15.28
CA LYS A 122 -11.19 10.51 -16.27
C LYS A 122 -9.73 10.18 -16.62
N ASN A 123 -9.45 8.93 -17.01
CA ASN A 123 -8.14 8.47 -17.45
C ASN A 123 -7.46 9.38 -18.50
N LYS A 124 -6.15 9.19 -18.68
CA LYS A 124 -5.33 9.82 -19.74
C LYS A 124 -5.67 9.20 -21.11
N ALA A 125 -6.87 9.46 -21.62
CA ALA A 125 -7.24 9.20 -23.00
C ALA A 125 -6.77 10.34 -23.91
#